data_AF-A0A9D1MQJ9-F1
#
_entry.id   AF-A0A9D1MQJ9-F1
#
_cell.length_a   1.000
_cell.length_b   1.000
_cell.length_c   1.000
_cell.angle_alpha   90.00
_cell.angle_beta   90.00
_cell.angle_gamma   90.00
#
_symmetry.space_group_name_H-M   'P 1'
#
loop_
_entity.id
_entity.type
_entity.pdbx_description
1 polymer ?
#
loop_
_entity_poly.entity_id
_entity_poly.type
_entity_poly.pdbx_seq_one_letter_code
_entity_poly.pdbx_strand_id
1 'polypeptide(L)' 'IVSFLYRDDYYNKEEDAPPNDLIEIILAKQRNGPTGTVKLAFNKQYNKFSNYTGEDVPAY' A
#
# COMPACT_ATOMS: atom_id res chain seq x y z
N ILE A 1 3.77 -9.95 -13.91
CA ILE A 1 2.99 -9.48 -12.75
C ILE A 1 2.47 -8.09 -13.11
N VAL A 2 1.26 -7.75 -12.71
CA VAL A 2 0.73 -6.37 -12.80
C VAL A 2 0.37 -5.93 -11.41
N SER A 3 0.87 -4.76 -11.00
CA SER A 3 0.55 -4.14 -9.73
C SER A 3 0.17 -2.67 -9.89
N PHE A 4 -0.66 -2.20 -8.97
CA PHE A 4 -1.01 -0.80 -8.81
C PHE A 4 -0.51 -0.27 -7.47
N LEU A 5 -0.22 1.02 -7.43
CA LEU A 5 0.12 1.74 -6.21
C LEU A 5 -1.04 2.66 -5.86
N TYR A 6 -1.53 2.56 -4.63
CA TYR A 6 -2.58 3.42 -4.10
C TYR A 6 -2.12 4.04 -2.79
N ARG A 7 -2.32 5.36 -2.64
CA ARG A 7 -1.93 6.12 -1.45
C ARG A 7 -3.13 6.92 -0.98
N ASP A 8 -3.76 6.46 0.09
CA ASP A 8 -5.00 7.02 0.61
C ASP A 8 -4.83 8.49 1.01
N ASP A 9 -3.73 8.83 1.68
CA ASP A 9 -3.39 10.19 2.15
C ASP A 9 -3.23 11.24 1.02
N TYR A 10 -3.06 10.82 -0.23
CA TYR A 10 -2.94 11.72 -1.36
C TYR A 10 -4.30 12.22 -1.82
N TYR A 11 -5.31 11.35 -1.72
CA TYR A 11 -6.68 11.59 -2.17
C TYR A 11 -7.58 12.06 -1.01
N ASN A 12 -7.43 11.45 0.17
CA ASN A 12 -8.17 11.76 1.38
C ASN A 12 -7.30 12.61 2.32
N LYS A 13 -7.36 13.93 2.10
CA LYS A 13 -6.62 14.93 2.90
C LYS A 13 -7.50 15.48 4.03
N GLU A 14 -7.97 14.63 4.93
CA GLU A 14 -8.63 15.13 6.12
C GLU A 14 -7.62 15.92 6.96
N GLU A 15 -7.91 17.19 7.27
CA GLU A 15 -6.99 18.10 7.95
C GLU A 15 -6.59 17.62 9.37
N ASP A 16 -7.44 16.79 9.99
CA ASP A 16 -7.24 16.22 11.33
C ASP A 16 -6.85 14.73 11.33
N ALA A 17 -6.67 14.11 10.16
CA ALA A 17 -6.26 12.71 10.12
C ALA A 17 -4.77 12.57 10.50
N PRO A 18 -4.41 11.57 11.32
CA PRO A 18 -3.01 11.29 11.59
C PRO A 18 -2.27 11.01 10.28
N PRO A 19 -0.97 11.37 10.17
CA PRO A 19 -0.18 11.12 8.96
C PRO A 19 -0.24 9.64 8.60
N ASN A 20 -0.93 9.32 7.50
CA ASN A 20 -1.04 7.96 7.01
C ASN A 20 0.04 7.74 5.94
N ASP A 21 1.24 7.41 6.40
CA ASP A 21 2.37 7.08 5.52
C ASP A 21 2.29 5.62 5.00
N LEU A 22 1.09 5.06 4.87
CA LEU A 22 0.89 3.74 4.26
C LEU A 22 0.61 3.87 2.77
N ILE A 23 1.15 2.92 2.02
CA ILE A 23 0.84 2.71 0.62
C ILE A 23 0.33 1.27 0.45
N GLU A 24 -0.65 1.12 -0.42
CA GLU A 24 -1.16 -0.19 -0.83
C GLU A 24 -0.55 -0.58 -2.17
N ILE A 25 0.08 -1.77 -2.19
CA ILE A 25 0.50 -2.45 -3.41
C ILE A 25 -0.55 -3.49 -3.74
N ILE A 26 -1.30 -3.24 -4.80
CA ILE A 26 -2.38 -4.12 -5.24
C ILE A 26 -1.84 -5.01 -6.35
N LEU A 27 -1.59 -6.28 -6.06
CA LEU A 27 -1.17 -7.29 -7.03
C LEU A 27 -2.38 -7.73 -7.86
N ALA A 28 -2.72 -6.95 -8.89
CA ALA A 28 -3.90 -7.21 -9.72
C ALA A 28 -3.76 -8.45 -10.62
N LYS A 29 -2.55 -8.82 -11.04
CA LYS A 29 -2.32 -10.05 -11.82
C LYS A 29 -1.01 -10.73 -11.47
N GLN A 30 -1.10 -12.00 -11.09
CA GLN A 30 0.04 -12.90 -10.90
C GLN A 30 -0.24 -14.22 -11.62
N ARG A 31 0.55 -14.55 -12.65
CA ARG A 31 0.30 -15.77 -13.47
C ARG A 31 0.54 -17.08 -12.72
N ASN A 32 1.49 -17.06 -11.78
CA ASN A 32 2.00 -18.25 -11.10
C ASN A 32 1.84 -18.12 -9.58
N GLY A 33 0.71 -17.58 -9.11
CA GLY A 33 0.45 -17.42 -7.68
C GLY A 33 -0.70 -16.48 -7.38
N PRO A 34 -0.99 -16.25 -6.09
CA PRO A 34 -2.15 -15.49 -5.65
C PRO A 34 -2.00 -13.99 -5.96
N THR A 35 -3.14 -13.33 -6.12
CA THR A 35 -3.25 -11.87 -6.06
C THR A 35 -3.52 -11.43 -4.63
N GLY A 36 -3.40 -10.13 -4.34
CA GLY A 36 -3.60 -9.60 -2.99
C GLY A 36 -3.21 -8.15 -2.88
N THR A 37 -3.48 -7.56 -1.72
CA THR A 37 -3.05 -6.22 -1.38
C THR A 37 -2.07 -6.28 -0.22
N VAL A 38 -0.88 -5.72 -0.42
CA VAL A 38 0.17 -5.62 0.60
C VAL A 38 0.29 -4.17 1.02
N LYS A 39 0.32 -3.92 2.32
CA LYS A 39 0.54 -2.58 2.88
C LYS A 39 2.01 -2.39 3.20
N LEU A 40 2.59 -1.26 2.79
CA LEU A 40 3.95 -0.87 3.16
C LEU A 40 3.94 0.52 3.79
N ALA A 41 4.91 0.77 4.67
CA ALA A 41 5.20 2.12 5.13
C ALA A 41 6.05 2.85 4.07
N PHE A 42 5.69 4.08 3.74
CA PHE A 42 6.32 4.93 2.74
C PHE A 42 6.90 6.19 3.39
N ASN A 43 8.22 6.22 3.53
CA ASN A 43 8.93 7.39 4.00
C ASN A 43 9.14 8.39 2.83
N LYS A 44 8.33 9.45 2.82
CA LYS A 44 8.33 10.50 1.78
C LYS A 44 9.66 11.24 1.67
N GLN A 45 10.32 11.52 2.79
CA GLN A 45 11.57 12.28 2.81
C GLN A 45 12.69 11.57 2.03
N TYR A 46 12.68 10.24 2.06
CA TYR A 46 13.71 9.41 1.43
C TYR A 46 13.21 8.62 0.23
N ASN A 47 11.95 8.80 -0.18
CA ASN A 47 11.26 7.95 -1.18
C ASN A 47 11.49 6.44 -0.93
N LYS A 48 11.41 6.03 0.34
CA LYS A 48 11.80 4.69 0.77
C LYS A 48 10.60 3.92 1.31
N PHE A 49 10.48 2.66 0.89
CA PHE A 49 9.52 1.72 1.45
C PHE A 49 10.15 0.89 2.56
N SER A 50 9.37 0.61 3.60
CA SER A 50 9.73 -0.32 4.67
C SER A 50 8.58 -1.26 4.97
N ASN A 51 8.91 -2.45 5.46
CA ASN A 51 7.92 -3.43 5.88
C ASN A 51 6.98 -2.82 6.91
N TYR A 52 5.69 -3.00 6.70
CA TYR A 52 4.66 -2.68 7.67
C TYR A 52 4.20 -3.99 8.31
N THR A 53 4.18 -4.06 9.63
CA THR A 53 3.84 -5.28 10.38
C THR A 53 2.34 -5.38 10.68
N GLY A 54 1.49 -4.80 9.83
CA GLY A 54 0.03 -4.98 9.90
C GLY A 54 -0.43 -6.19 9.09
N GLU A 55 -1.71 -6.54 9.19
CA GLU A 55 -2.26 -7.69 8.46
C GLU A 55 -2.33 -7.41 6.94
N ASP A 56 -1.82 -8.37 6.16
CA ASP A 56 -2.04 -8.44 4.72
C ASP A 56 -3.48 -8.87 4.44
N VAL A 57 -4.14 -8.18 3.51
CA VAL A 57 -5.53 -8.51 3.15
C VAL A 57 -5.51 -9.42 1.92
N PRO A 58 -6.00 -10.67 2.02
CA PRO A 58 -6.05 -11.57 0.87
C PRO A 58 -7.03 -11.03 -0.18
N ALA A 59 -6.71 -11.21 -1.46
CA ALA A 59 -7.70 -11.04 -2.52
C ALA A 59 -8.68 -12.22 -2.49
N TYR A 60 -9.99 -11.92 -2.48
CA TYR A 60 -11.06 -12.92 -2.62
C TYR A 60 -11.07 -13.57 -4.01
#